data_AF-A0A1G8LIJ1-F1
#
_entry.id   AF-A0A1G8LIJ1-F1
#
_cell.length_a   1.000
_cell.length_b   1.000
_cell.length_c   1.000
_cell.angle_alpha   90.00
_cell.angle_beta   90.00
_cell.angle_gamma   90.00
#
_symmetry.space_group_name_H-M   'P 1'
#
loop_
_entity.id
_entity.type
_entity.pdbx_description
1 polymer ?
#
loop_
_entity_poly.entity_id
_entity_poly.type
_entity_poly.pdbx_seq_one_letter_code
_entity_poly.pdbx_strand_id
1 'polypeptide(L)'
;MDRRTVIKNLALIIGGAALLPACSQDKAKSKVALKNIDITADQEQLIGNVAETIIPKTTTPGAKDLQLHLFVLKMVDDCYKKEDQQAFVTGMGHFADQSQKLYSKTFDQLDTKTREVFLLDIEKEGKAEEEAARKNSDKKDAAPATPPAGKYSPELKKFYSIVKRQTINGYTNSKYFMTKEVVYELVPGRYNAHFPYKQKQAV
;
A
#
# COMPACT_ATOMS: atom_id res chain seq x y z
N MET A 1 -28.04 7.68 56.20
CA MET A 1 -27.89 7.47 54.74
C MET A 1 -29.18 7.91 54.05
N ASP A 2 -29.16 9.06 53.38
CA ASP A 2 -30.34 9.63 52.74
C ASP A 2 -30.65 8.90 51.42
N ARG A 3 -31.73 8.11 51.43
CA ARG A 3 -32.23 7.38 50.26
C ARG A 3 -32.47 8.30 49.05
N ARG A 4 -32.82 9.56 49.29
CA ARG A 4 -33.02 10.58 48.24
C ARG A 4 -31.72 10.96 47.53
N THR A 5 -30.60 10.98 48.24
CA THR A 5 -29.28 11.29 47.69
C THR A 5 -28.77 10.14 46.83
N VAL A 6 -29.01 8.90 47.26
CA VAL A 6 -28.66 7.70 46.49
C VAL A 6 -29.44 7.63 45.18
N ILE A 7 -30.75 7.91 45.22
CA ILE A 7 -31.59 7.91 44.01
C ILE A 7 -31.18 9.01 43.03
N LYS A 8 -30.86 10.21 43.53
CA LYS A 8 -30.38 11.32 42.68
C LYS A 8 -29.04 11.00 42.01
N ASN A 9 -28.09 10.43 42.75
CA ASN A 9 -26.79 10.09 42.21
C ASN A 9 -26.86 8.91 41.23
N LEU A 10 -27.74 7.93 41.47
CA LEU A 10 -27.99 6.82 40.55
C LEU A 10 -28.65 7.29 39.25
N ALA A 11 -29.61 8.22 39.33
CA ALA A 11 -30.24 8.82 38.15
C ALA A 11 -29.23 9.64 37.30
N LEU A 12 -28.28 10.32 37.94
CA LEU A 12 -27.19 11.03 37.25
C LEU A 12 -26.23 10.08 36.51
N ILE A 13 -25.92 8.92 37.10
CA ILE A 13 -25.03 7.92 36.47
C ILE A 13 -25.74 7.25 35.28
N ILE A 14 -27.01 6.86 35.45
CA ILE A 14 -27.79 6.20 34.39
C ILE A 14 -28.12 7.20 33.26
N GLY A 15 -28.49 8.43 33.60
CA GLY A 15 -28.72 9.51 32.64
C GLY A 15 -27.45 9.95 31.91
N GLY A 16 -26.30 9.95 32.60
CA GLY A 16 -25.00 10.24 31.99
C GLY A 16 -24.55 9.17 30.99
N ALA A 17 -24.87 7.89 31.24
CA ALA A 17 -24.57 6.80 30.31
C ALA A 17 -25.43 6.83 29.03
N ALA A 18 -26.67 7.36 29.09
CA ALA A 18 -27.54 7.51 27.93
C ALA A 18 -27.14 8.67 26.99
N LEU A 19 -26.33 9.61 27.50
CA LEU A 19 -25.80 10.75 26.74
C LEU A 19 -24.39 10.51 26.18
N LEU A 20 -23.78 9.35 26.41
CA LEU A 20 -22.61 8.93 25.65
C LEU A 20 -23.12 8.42 24.31
N PRO A 21 -23.05 9.22 23.22
CA PRO A 21 -23.29 8.66 21.91
C PRO A 21 -22.15 7.68 21.71
N ALA A 22 -22.49 6.40 21.57
CA ALA A 22 -21.73 5.46 20.78
C ALA A 22 -20.22 5.77 20.72
N CYS A 23 -19.47 5.35 21.75
CA CYS A 23 -18.14 4.81 21.51
C CYS A 23 -18.25 3.47 20.74
N SER A 24 -19.17 3.38 19.78
CA SER A 24 -19.02 2.49 18.65
C SER A 24 -17.73 2.96 18.02
N GLN A 25 -16.74 2.09 18.04
CA GLN A 25 -15.58 2.18 17.17
C GLN A 25 -16.07 2.03 15.72
N ASP A 26 -16.86 2.99 15.23
CA ASP A 26 -17.00 3.22 13.80
C ASP A 26 -15.62 3.65 13.36
N LYS A 27 -14.79 2.64 13.06
CA LYS A 27 -13.43 2.81 12.60
C LYS A 27 -13.52 3.83 11.48
N ALA A 28 -12.90 5.00 11.69
CA ALA A 28 -12.93 6.07 10.72
C ALA A 28 -12.62 5.47 9.35
N LYS A 29 -13.49 5.72 8.36
CA LYS A 29 -13.34 5.15 7.03
C LYS A 29 -12.19 5.81 6.29
N SER A 30 -11.68 5.15 5.26
CA SER A 30 -10.67 5.71 4.37
C SER A 30 -11.04 7.12 3.88
N LYS A 31 -10.03 7.98 3.70
CA LYS A 31 -10.15 9.34 3.20
C LYS A 31 -10.50 9.41 1.71
N VAL A 32 -10.43 8.28 1.00
CA VAL A 32 -10.85 8.16 -0.40
C VAL A 32 -12.16 7.37 -0.49
N ALA A 33 -13.05 7.78 -1.39
CA ALA A 33 -14.28 7.05 -1.66
C ALA A 33 -14.00 5.77 -2.47
N LEU A 34 -14.25 4.62 -1.84
CA LEU A 34 -14.08 3.28 -2.42
C LEU A 34 -15.45 2.63 -2.62
N LYS A 35 -15.60 1.85 -3.69
CA LYS A 35 -16.88 1.24 -4.09
C LYS A 35 -16.94 -0.26 -3.80
N ASN A 36 -15.83 -0.96 -3.96
CA ASN A 36 -15.74 -2.42 -4.01
C ASN A 36 -14.98 -3.00 -2.81
N ILE A 37 -14.03 -2.24 -2.23
CA ILE A 37 -13.29 -2.64 -1.03
C ILE A 37 -13.60 -1.72 0.15
N ASP A 38 -13.63 -2.29 1.35
CA ASP A 38 -13.80 -1.54 2.60
C ASP A 38 -12.46 -1.45 3.32
N ILE A 39 -12.03 -0.22 3.62
CA ILE A 39 -10.72 0.11 4.19
C ILE A 39 -10.91 1.07 5.36
N THR A 40 -10.42 0.64 6.51
CA THR A 40 -10.39 1.43 7.74
C THR A 40 -9.23 2.43 7.74
N ALA A 41 -9.28 3.46 8.59
CA ALA A 41 -8.21 4.43 8.73
C ALA A 41 -6.86 3.79 9.10
N ASP A 42 -6.86 2.75 9.94
CA ASP A 42 -5.63 2.04 10.32
C ASP A 42 -5.04 1.29 9.11
N GLN A 43 -5.89 0.68 8.28
CA GLN A 43 -5.45 0.01 7.05
C GLN A 43 -4.94 1.02 6.01
N GLU A 44 -5.59 2.17 5.87
CA GLU A 44 -5.09 3.26 5.02
C GLU A 44 -3.73 3.76 5.52
N GLN A 45 -3.58 3.94 6.84
CA GLN A 45 -2.32 4.36 7.45
C GLN A 45 -1.21 3.34 7.20
N LEU A 46 -1.51 2.04 7.34
CA LEU A 46 -0.60 0.94 7.03
C LEU A 46 -0.10 1.04 5.58
N ILE A 47 -1.01 1.16 4.60
CA ILE A 47 -0.63 1.31 3.19
C ILE A 47 0.18 2.59 2.98
N GLY A 48 -0.18 3.68 3.66
CA GLY A 48 0.58 4.92 3.71
C GLY A 48 2.02 4.72 4.18
N ASN A 49 2.23 3.98 5.27
CA ASN A 49 3.56 3.70 5.80
C ASN A 49 4.36 2.76 4.90
N VAL A 50 3.72 1.77 4.27
CA VAL A 50 4.38 0.90 3.29
C VAL A 50 4.82 1.72 2.08
N ALA A 51 3.94 2.55 1.51
CA ALA A 51 4.26 3.42 0.38
C ALA A 51 5.37 4.42 0.72
N GLU A 52 5.35 5.03 1.90
CA GLU A 52 6.40 5.95 2.37
C GLU A 52 7.73 5.24 2.57
N THR A 53 7.73 3.96 2.95
CA THR A 53 8.98 3.18 3.07
C THR A 53 9.58 2.90 1.68
N ILE A 54 8.74 2.75 0.65
CA ILE A 54 9.19 2.53 -0.74
C ILE A 54 9.71 3.83 -1.37
N ILE A 55 9.02 4.95 -1.14
CA ILE A 55 9.42 6.29 -1.62
C ILE A 55 9.39 7.25 -0.43
N PRO A 56 10.48 7.29 0.37
CA PRO A 56 10.55 8.14 1.54
C PRO A 56 10.76 9.60 1.15
N LYS A 57 10.19 10.50 1.95
CA LYS A 57 10.52 11.92 1.86
C LYS A 57 12.01 12.15 2.10
N THR A 58 12.64 12.89 1.20
CA THR A 58 14.03 13.35 1.33
C THR A 58 14.08 14.85 1.04
N THR A 59 14.94 15.30 0.12
CA THR A 59 14.84 16.63 -0.50
C THR A 59 13.70 16.70 -1.52
N THR A 60 13.17 15.55 -1.93
CA THR A 60 11.98 15.42 -2.78
C THR A 60 10.77 14.95 -1.94
N PRO A 61 9.52 15.24 -2.38
CA PRO A 61 8.31 14.77 -1.71
C PRO A 61 8.24 13.23 -1.63
N GLY A 62 7.82 12.71 -0.48
CA GLY A 62 7.60 11.29 -0.27
C GLY A 62 6.26 10.79 -0.81
N ALA A 63 5.99 9.49 -0.69
CA ALA A 63 4.75 8.87 -1.15
C ALA A 63 3.50 9.45 -0.46
N LYS A 64 3.58 9.78 0.83
CA LYS A 64 2.47 10.40 1.57
C LYS A 64 2.25 11.85 1.19
N ASP A 65 3.32 12.60 0.93
CA ASP A 65 3.22 14.00 0.46
C ASP A 65 2.44 14.07 -0.87
N LEU A 66 2.61 13.06 -1.73
CA LEU A 66 1.91 12.91 -3.01
C LEU A 66 0.63 12.07 -2.92
N GLN A 67 0.21 11.69 -1.72
CA GLN A 67 -1.00 10.88 -1.46
C GLN A 67 -1.07 9.56 -2.26
N LEU A 68 0.07 8.94 -2.54
CA LEU A 68 0.15 7.75 -3.40
C LEU A 68 -0.58 6.54 -2.82
N HIS A 69 -0.71 6.44 -1.50
CA HIS A 69 -1.50 5.39 -0.84
C HIS A 69 -2.99 5.48 -1.18
N LEU A 70 -3.54 6.69 -1.34
CA LEU A 70 -4.93 6.88 -1.80
C LEU A 70 -5.06 6.50 -3.27
N PHE A 71 -4.05 6.81 -4.10
CA PHE A 71 -3.99 6.36 -5.49
C PHE A 71 -3.93 4.82 -5.58
N VAL A 72 -3.10 4.15 -4.76
CA VAL A 72 -3.01 2.68 -4.69
C VAL A 72 -4.40 2.10 -4.40
N LEU A 73 -5.07 2.59 -3.36
CA LEU A 73 -6.42 2.15 -2.98
C LEU A 73 -7.41 2.35 -4.13
N LYS A 74 -7.39 3.52 -4.76
CA LYS A 74 -8.29 3.84 -5.87
C LYS A 74 -8.05 2.93 -7.08
N MET A 75 -6.79 2.63 -7.40
CA MET A 75 -6.44 1.72 -8.49
C MET A 75 -6.89 0.30 -8.22
N VAL A 76 -6.74 -0.21 -6.98
CA VAL A 76 -7.24 -1.54 -6.62
C VAL A 76 -8.77 -1.60 -6.69
N ASP A 77 -9.44 -0.57 -6.19
CA ASP A 77 -10.90 -0.48 -6.17
C ASP A 77 -11.50 -0.41 -7.58
N ASP A 78 -10.94 0.40 -8.48
CA ASP A 78 -11.53 0.65 -9.80
C ASP A 78 -11.01 -0.30 -10.90
N CYS A 79 -9.77 -0.82 -10.79
CA CYS A 79 -9.09 -1.47 -11.93
C CYS A 79 -8.77 -2.96 -11.73
N TYR A 80 -8.96 -3.52 -10.54
CA TYR A 80 -8.65 -4.93 -10.27
C TYR A 80 -9.93 -5.77 -10.24
N LYS A 81 -9.79 -7.05 -10.57
CA LYS A 81 -10.91 -8.00 -10.47
C LYS A 81 -11.26 -8.27 -9.01
N LYS A 82 -12.49 -8.68 -8.75
CA LYS A 82 -13.00 -8.95 -7.39
C LYS A 82 -12.13 -9.97 -6.63
N GLU A 83 -11.61 -10.97 -7.33
CA GLU A 83 -10.73 -11.98 -6.76
C GLU A 83 -9.40 -11.37 -6.28
N ASP A 84 -8.82 -10.48 -7.08
CA ASP A 84 -7.59 -9.77 -6.73
C ASP A 84 -7.83 -8.72 -5.62
N GLN A 85 -9.00 -8.08 -5.59
CA GLN A 85 -9.40 -7.17 -4.51
C GLN A 85 -9.50 -7.90 -3.17
N GLN A 86 -10.13 -9.08 -3.15
CA GLN A 86 -10.23 -9.89 -1.94
C GLN A 86 -8.85 -10.38 -1.50
N ALA A 87 -8.03 -10.87 -2.45
CA ALA A 87 -6.66 -11.28 -2.16
C ALA A 87 -5.80 -10.13 -1.61
N PHE A 88 -6.01 -8.90 -2.09
CA PHE A 88 -5.34 -7.70 -1.58
C PHE A 88 -5.72 -7.42 -0.12
N VAL A 89 -7.00 -7.45 0.24
CA VAL A 89 -7.47 -7.19 1.62
C VAL A 89 -7.02 -8.32 2.56
N THR A 90 -7.12 -9.58 2.15
CA THR A 90 -6.61 -10.72 2.92
C THR A 90 -5.10 -10.61 3.13
N GLY A 91 -4.35 -10.33 2.05
CA GLY A 91 -2.90 -10.16 2.08
C GLY A 91 -2.44 -9.01 2.97
N MET A 92 -3.21 -7.92 3.03
CA MET A 92 -2.97 -6.81 3.95
C MET A 92 -3.09 -7.25 5.41
N GLY A 93 -4.10 -8.07 5.75
CA GLY A 93 -4.23 -8.67 7.07
C GLY A 93 -3.03 -9.55 7.43
N HIS A 94 -2.66 -10.46 6.54
CA HIS A 94 -1.49 -11.33 6.73
C HIS A 94 -0.19 -10.51 6.88
N PHE A 95 -0.04 -9.40 6.15
CA PHE A 95 1.09 -8.49 6.27
C PHE A 95 1.17 -7.88 7.68
N ALA A 96 0.04 -7.36 8.18
CA ALA A 96 -0.04 -6.79 9.52
C ALA A 96 0.29 -7.83 10.61
N ASP A 97 -0.29 -9.03 10.50
CA ASP A 97 -0.04 -10.14 11.42
C ASP A 97 1.42 -10.57 11.40
N GLN A 98 2.03 -10.64 10.22
CA GLN A 98 3.43 -11.03 10.08
C GLN A 98 4.38 -10.01 10.71
N SER A 99 4.11 -8.71 10.58
CA SER A 99 4.86 -7.68 11.30
C SER A 99 4.76 -7.89 12.82
N GLN A 100 3.55 -8.09 13.33
CA GLN A 100 3.31 -8.33 14.75
C GLN A 100 4.03 -9.60 15.23
N LYS A 101 3.99 -10.68 14.44
CA LYS A 101 4.62 -11.96 14.77
C LYS A 101 6.15 -11.87 14.81
N LEU A 102 6.77 -11.17 13.85
CA LEU A 102 8.23 -11.11 13.74
C LEU A 102 8.85 -10.10 14.72
N TYR A 103 8.15 -9.01 15.01
CA TYR A 103 8.72 -7.87 15.75
C TYR A 103 7.97 -7.52 17.04
N SER A 104 6.89 -8.25 17.37
CA SER A 104 5.98 -7.92 18.49
C SER A 104 5.38 -6.51 18.41
N LYS A 105 5.37 -5.92 17.21
CA LYS A 105 4.94 -4.55 16.93
C LYS A 105 4.17 -4.50 15.61
N THR A 106 3.18 -3.61 15.53
CA THR A 106 2.54 -3.31 14.25
C THR A 106 3.55 -2.66 13.32
N PHE A 107 3.34 -2.75 12.00
CA PHE A 107 4.26 -2.15 11.02
C PHE A 107 4.44 -0.64 11.26
N ASP A 108 3.36 0.03 11.68
CA ASP A 108 3.33 1.44 12.03
C ASP A 108 4.20 1.80 13.25
N GLN A 109 4.49 0.84 14.12
CA GLN A 109 5.34 1.00 15.31
C GLN A 109 6.81 0.64 15.05
N LEU A 110 7.14 0.09 13.87
CA LEU A 110 8.52 -0.19 13.48
C LEU A 110 9.25 1.10 13.11
N ASP A 111 10.55 1.17 13.40
CA ASP A 111 11.43 2.22 12.91
C ASP A 111 11.73 2.02 11.40
N THR A 112 12.22 3.07 10.76
CA THR A 112 12.46 3.10 9.31
C THR A 112 13.35 1.95 8.82
N LYS A 113 14.46 1.66 9.52
CA LYS A 113 15.39 0.61 9.09
C LYS A 113 14.73 -0.76 9.20
N THR A 114 13.99 -1.01 10.28
CA THR A 114 13.29 -2.29 10.45
C THR A 114 12.19 -2.48 9.40
N ARG A 115 11.46 -1.41 9.04
CA ARG A 115 10.49 -1.46 7.93
C ARG A 115 11.16 -1.82 6.61
N GLU A 116 12.26 -1.15 6.26
CA GLU A 116 13.01 -1.43 5.04
C GLU A 116 13.47 -2.89 4.97
N VAL A 117 14.06 -3.42 6.04
CA VAL A 117 14.48 -4.83 6.11
C VAL A 117 13.29 -5.76 5.91
N PHE A 118 12.16 -5.49 6.56
CA PHE A 118 10.96 -6.33 6.41
C PHE A 118 10.44 -6.37 4.97
N LEU A 119 10.38 -5.22 4.28
CA LEU A 119 9.94 -5.15 2.88
C LEU A 119 10.94 -5.84 1.93
N LEU A 120 12.24 -5.67 2.16
CA LEU A 120 13.29 -6.31 1.36
C LEU A 120 13.30 -7.84 1.52
N ASP A 121 13.01 -8.34 2.72
CA ASP A 121 12.86 -9.79 2.96
C ASP A 121 11.72 -10.38 2.13
N ILE A 122 10.57 -9.70 2.08
CA ILE A 122 9.42 -10.12 1.26
C ILE A 122 9.80 -10.16 -0.22
N GLU A 123 10.54 -9.15 -0.70
CA GLU A 123 11.03 -9.12 -2.08
C GLU A 123 11.99 -10.24 -2.42
N LYS A 124 12.93 -10.52 -1.51
CA LYS A 124 13.93 -11.55 -1.72
C LYS A 124 13.28 -12.92 -1.86
N GLU A 125 12.32 -13.24 -0.99
CA GLU A 125 11.56 -14.49 -1.09
C GLU A 125 10.74 -14.55 -2.38
N GLY A 126 9.98 -13.50 -2.71
CA GLY A 126 9.19 -13.45 -3.93
C GLY A 126 10.03 -13.63 -5.21
N LYS A 127 11.20 -12.99 -5.28
CA LYS A 127 12.14 -13.14 -6.40
C LYS A 127 12.71 -14.55 -6.50
N ALA A 128 13.06 -15.16 -5.36
CA ALA A 128 13.58 -16.53 -5.34
C ALA A 128 12.53 -17.54 -5.82
N GLU A 129 11.27 -17.35 -5.44
CA GLU A 129 10.15 -18.19 -5.91
C GLU A 129 9.87 -18.01 -7.41
N GLU A 130 9.87 -16.77 -7.91
CA GLU A 130 9.73 -16.50 -9.35
C GLU A 130 10.88 -17.11 -10.16
N GLU A 131 12.13 -17.01 -9.68
CA GLU A 131 13.29 -17.59 -10.35
C GLU A 131 13.22 -19.13 -10.36
N ALA A 132 12.80 -19.74 -9.25
CA ALA A 132 12.56 -21.17 -9.17
C ALA A 132 11.43 -21.62 -10.13
N ALA A 133 10.36 -20.85 -10.24
CA ALA A 133 9.26 -21.12 -11.17
C ALA A 133 9.71 -21.02 -12.64
N ARG A 134 10.51 -20.00 -13.00
CA ARG A 134 11.07 -19.84 -14.36
C ARG A 134 12.00 -20.98 -14.75
N LYS A 135 12.83 -21.47 -13.83
CA LYS A 135 13.69 -22.64 -14.06
C LYS A 135 12.91 -23.95 -14.24
N ASN A 136 11.70 -24.03 -13.68
CA ASN A 136 10.84 -25.21 -13.79
C ASN A 136 9.92 -25.17 -15.02
N SER A 137 9.59 -23.99 -15.57
CA SER A 137 8.74 -23.86 -16.76
C SER A 137 9.36 -24.36 -18.07
N ASP A 138 10.68 -24.58 -18.10
CA ASP A 138 11.36 -25.24 -19.22
C ASP A 138 11.05 -26.76 -19.29
N LYS A 139 10.38 -27.32 -18.27
CA LYS A 139 9.85 -28.69 -18.26
C LYS A 139 8.33 -28.64 -18.48
N LYS A 140 7.92 -28.99 -19.70
CA LYS A 140 6.57 -28.82 -20.27
C LYS A 140 5.40 -29.49 -19.52
N ASP A 141 5.69 -30.35 -18.53
CA ASP A 141 4.68 -31.15 -17.82
C ASP A 141 4.60 -30.84 -16.31
N ALA A 142 5.16 -29.72 -15.85
CA ALA A 142 5.03 -29.33 -14.45
C ALA A 142 3.61 -28.82 -14.17
N ALA A 143 2.83 -29.60 -13.41
CA ALA A 143 1.61 -29.13 -12.75
C ALA A 143 1.88 -27.77 -12.05
N PRO A 144 0.87 -26.88 -11.90
CA PRO A 144 1.07 -25.60 -11.21
C PRO A 144 1.62 -25.90 -9.82
N ALA A 145 2.92 -25.65 -9.65
CA ALA A 145 3.59 -25.93 -8.41
C ALA A 145 2.93 -25.06 -7.36
N THR A 146 2.27 -25.68 -6.38
CA THR A 146 1.92 -25.01 -5.14
C THR A 146 3.18 -24.26 -4.69
N PRO A 147 3.16 -22.93 -4.50
CA PRO A 147 4.33 -22.20 -4.09
C PRO A 147 4.90 -22.89 -2.84
N PRO A 148 6.24 -23.10 -2.76
CA PRO A 148 6.82 -23.66 -1.55
C PRO A 148 6.34 -22.84 -0.34
N ALA A 149 6.13 -23.50 0.80
CA ALA A 149 5.73 -22.84 2.03
C ALA A 149 6.87 -21.91 2.52
N GLY A 150 6.93 -20.71 1.93
CA GLY A 150 7.87 -19.66 2.28
C GLY A 150 7.50 -19.00 3.61
N LYS A 151 8.36 -18.10 4.09
CA LYS A 151 8.12 -17.34 5.33
C LYS A 151 6.86 -16.47 5.22
N TYR A 152 6.47 -16.10 4.00
CA TYR A 152 5.35 -15.20 3.72
C TYR A 152 4.27 -15.86 2.86
N SER A 153 3.00 -15.62 3.19
CA SER A 153 1.87 -16.17 2.42
C SER A 153 1.83 -15.62 0.99
N PRO A 154 1.27 -16.35 0.02
CA PRO A 154 1.08 -15.87 -1.34
C PRO A 154 0.28 -14.55 -1.40
N GLU A 155 -0.76 -14.42 -0.59
CA GLU A 155 -1.61 -13.23 -0.51
C GLU A 155 -0.84 -12.03 0.04
N LEU A 156 0.00 -12.23 1.08
CA LEU A 156 0.87 -11.19 1.62
C LEU A 156 1.82 -10.65 0.55
N LYS A 157 2.48 -11.56 -0.18
CA LYS A 157 3.37 -11.19 -1.30
C LYS A 157 2.62 -10.47 -2.42
N LYS A 158 1.40 -10.91 -2.74
CA LYS A 158 0.52 -10.25 -3.71
C LYS A 158 0.14 -8.84 -3.26
N PHE A 159 -0.28 -8.66 -2.00
CA PHE A 159 -0.56 -7.35 -1.42
C PHE A 159 0.66 -6.42 -1.55
N TYR A 160 1.83 -6.86 -1.07
CA TYR A 160 3.05 -6.07 -1.14
C TYR A 160 3.42 -5.68 -2.58
N SER A 161 3.37 -6.63 -3.52
CA SER A 161 3.69 -6.36 -4.92
C SER A 161 2.74 -5.36 -5.58
N ILE A 162 1.44 -5.41 -5.25
CA ILE A 162 0.45 -4.44 -5.72
C ILE A 162 0.76 -3.05 -5.16
N VAL A 163 0.96 -2.92 -3.84
CA VAL A 163 1.27 -1.63 -3.21
C VAL A 163 2.55 -1.04 -3.82
N LYS A 164 3.62 -1.84 -3.94
CA LYS A 164 4.88 -1.39 -4.54
C LYS A 164 4.70 -0.92 -5.98
N ARG A 165 4.09 -1.74 -6.82
CA ARG A 165 3.88 -1.43 -8.23
C ARG A 165 3.06 -0.16 -8.41
N GLN A 166 1.95 -0.03 -7.70
CA GLN A 166 1.06 1.13 -7.83
C GLN A 166 1.64 2.39 -7.19
N THR A 167 2.44 2.27 -6.13
CA THR A 167 3.17 3.41 -5.57
C THR A 167 4.19 3.95 -6.57
N ILE A 168 4.99 3.07 -7.20
CA ILE A 168 5.95 3.47 -8.23
C ILE A 168 5.22 4.07 -9.43
N ASN A 169 4.15 3.43 -9.91
CA ASN A 169 3.35 3.93 -11.03
C ASN A 169 2.78 5.33 -10.73
N GLY A 170 2.18 5.51 -9.56
CA GLY A 170 1.61 6.80 -9.15
C GLY A 170 2.69 7.88 -9.02
N TYR A 171 3.86 7.55 -8.50
CA TYR A 171 4.98 8.49 -8.42
C TYR A 171 5.47 8.92 -9.81
N THR A 172 5.76 7.97 -10.71
CA THR A 172 6.31 8.26 -12.03
C THR A 172 5.34 8.94 -12.99
N ASN A 173 4.03 8.83 -12.73
CA ASN A 173 2.97 9.52 -13.47
C ASN A 173 2.44 10.76 -12.74
N SER A 174 3.02 11.13 -11.59
CA SER A 174 2.60 12.31 -10.84
C SER A 174 3.00 13.60 -11.57
N LYS A 175 2.19 14.66 -11.40
CA LYS A 175 2.54 16.01 -11.87
C LYS A 175 3.91 16.45 -11.35
N TYR A 176 4.23 16.13 -10.09
CA TYR A 176 5.53 16.44 -9.51
C TYR A 176 6.66 15.81 -10.33
N PHE A 177 6.65 14.49 -10.50
CA PHE A 177 7.70 13.76 -11.20
C PHE A 177 7.84 14.23 -12.66
N MET A 178 6.72 14.40 -13.35
CA MET A 178 6.72 14.82 -14.76
C MET A 178 7.16 16.27 -14.97
N THR A 179 7.07 17.14 -13.95
CA THR A 179 7.46 18.57 -14.11
C THR A 179 8.76 18.94 -13.42
N LYS A 180 9.18 18.20 -12.40
CA LYS A 180 10.34 18.51 -11.55
C LYS A 180 11.50 17.54 -11.70
N GLU A 181 11.23 16.26 -11.99
CA GLU A 181 12.27 15.22 -12.07
C GLU A 181 12.64 14.88 -13.52
N VAL A 182 11.66 14.53 -14.36
CA VAL A 182 11.90 14.09 -15.75
C VAL A 182 11.64 15.20 -16.78
N VAL A 183 11.27 16.40 -16.32
CA VAL A 183 10.91 17.60 -17.14
C VAL A 183 10.31 17.18 -18.48
N TYR A 184 9.14 16.53 -18.39
CA TYR A 184 8.50 15.89 -19.52
C TYR A 184 8.11 16.92 -20.59
N GLU A 185 8.50 16.63 -21.83
CA GLU A 185 8.12 17.39 -23.01
C GLU A 185 7.08 16.58 -23.81
N LEU A 186 5.87 17.12 -23.95
CA LEU A 186 4.75 16.45 -24.64
C LEU A 186 5.12 16.19 -26.10
N VAL A 187 4.85 14.97 -26.61
CA VAL A 187 5.11 14.60 -28.00
C VAL A 187 3.96 15.07 -28.91
N PRO A 188 4.24 15.68 -30.08
CA PRO A 188 5.58 16.01 -30.60
C PRO A 188 6.22 17.15 -29.80
N GLY A 189 7.50 16.94 -29.43
CA GLY A 189 8.27 17.95 -28.71
C GLY A 189 8.43 19.24 -29.51
N ARG A 190 9.03 20.26 -28.91
CA ARG A 190 9.25 21.55 -29.56
C ARG A 190 9.98 21.34 -30.89
N TYR A 191 9.45 21.97 -31.94
CA TYR A 191 10.11 21.98 -33.23
C TYR A 191 11.46 22.68 -33.13
N ASN A 192 12.54 21.93 -33.38
CA ASN A 192 13.90 22.46 -33.45
C ASN A 192 14.30 22.66 -34.92
N ALA A 193 14.11 23.87 -35.44
CA ALA A 193 14.45 24.22 -36.82
C ALA A 193 15.95 24.07 -37.15
N HIS A 194 16.82 24.17 -36.14
CA HIS A 194 18.28 24.09 -36.28
C HIS A 194 18.83 22.73 -35.81
N PHE A 195 18.03 21.66 -35.91
CA PHE A 195 18.49 20.34 -35.49
C PHE A 195 19.69 19.90 -36.36
N PRO A 196 20.85 19.55 -35.76
CA PRO A 196 22.04 19.25 -36.52
C PRO A 196 21.84 17.97 -37.35
N TYR A 197 21.73 18.13 -38.66
CA TYR A 197 21.69 17.01 -39.59
C TYR A 197 23.11 16.57 -39.93
N LYS A 198 23.45 15.31 -39.60
CA LYS A 198 24.68 14.69 -40.11
C LYS A 198 24.44 14.25 -41.55
N GLN A 199 25.03 14.98 -42.48
CA GLN A 199 25.04 14.61 -43.90
C GLN A 199 25.77 13.27 -44.05
N LYS A 200 25.05 12.23 -44.49
CA LYS A 200 25.69 10.96 -44.86
C LYS A 200 26.66 11.25 -46.01
N GLN A 201 27.94 10.96 -45.83
CA GLN A 201 28.88 10.93 -46.94
C GLN A 201 28.39 9.88 -47.95
N ALA A 202 28.29 10.28 -49.21
CA ALA A 202 27.98 9.35 -50.30
C ALA A 202 29.10 8.31 -50.37
N VAL A 203 28.70 7.03 -50.44
CA VAL A 203 29.60 5.88 -50.65
C VAL A 203 30.19 5.93 -52.06
#